data_AF-D2VZJ2-F1
#
_entry.id   AF-D2VZJ2-F1
#
_cell.length_a   1.000
_cell.length_b   1.000
_cell.length_c   1.000
_cell.angle_alpha   90.00
_cell.angle_beta   90.00
_cell.angle_gamma   90.00
#
_symmetry.space_group_name_H-M   'P 1'
#
loop_
_entity.id
_entity.type
_entity.pdbx_description
1 polymer ?
#
loop_
_entity_poly.entity_id
_entity_poly.type
_entity_poly.pdbx_seq_one_letter_code
_entity_poly.pdbx_strand_id
1 'polypeptide(L)'
;MVMLMDWLLDWFHQQYMNQFKVPSSSLSNINLPSNFNNYYELFASSQQQQYNSSNNDGIQVNGTRCHPILFNSGGISMEPENPKFEYGICPDTIFTVIFTGITLAFSLGFLIFGLIGIIKKRKSGHIKARNPILMVSTLVASFSFVLISTLRYLVGRKIFPCALFALTFFIIVPLIIIPTLLRSVRLYCMFKLNMIKVGNKRMSTSSVPTNLAMNTSQVSATALRLDLNKVEPVTTTTDQQTAQMQQSDFASPADSSTTTDQTTQLQQSETPTSGNDSPQPAQQQTSTTPRSVKFQEAKSSNIDTVEPYDSWNEVSDIDILSDIASDYAPHMMEEADLKKIRILTFLTSNKFIVITYAVLIPIHLAFWLVLGGIEEGIFERDPTQKRVFLEDGGLLMFSHGCITNYKTVIIIVVQAVLYILAEIILLIFCVFADRDTWKIKIETFVVVIFQFTFTVLFGCEQISVIYTLIEFIFPSGNVMATATVIEVFISVILPLIYSIIRDERAKKYSGESDLEKVLKNKRMFAKLLEFSRKSYCPENILCFKDIQIYKRLKQPGKKKMADYICQTYLRQFAPLELNMPHSETRYDDIMGKLERKETLEKNLFDYLSVTCLNNMQDVFERLKETDSSVKDFINTK
;
A
#
# COMPACT_ATOMS: atom_id res chain seq x y z
N MET A 1 9.50 17.79 15.03
CA MET A 1 8.76 18.23 13.82
C MET A 1 7.88 19.45 14.12
N VAL A 2 6.99 19.42 15.12
CA VAL A 2 6.22 20.60 15.56
C VAL A 2 7.13 21.75 15.98
N MET A 3 8.09 21.52 16.90
CA MET A 3 9.08 22.55 17.27
C MET A 3 9.94 23.06 16.10
N LEU A 4 10.19 22.22 15.10
CA LEU A 4 10.92 22.63 13.89
C LEU A 4 10.03 23.51 13.00
N MET A 5 8.74 23.18 12.89
CA MET A 5 7.75 23.96 12.17
C MET A 5 7.49 25.31 12.84
N ASP A 6 7.36 25.34 14.17
CA ASP A 6 7.18 26.58 14.94
C ASP A 6 8.41 27.49 14.79
N TRP A 7 9.62 26.93 14.94
CA TRP A 7 10.86 27.66 14.70
C TRP A 7 10.98 28.15 13.25
N LEU A 8 10.58 27.34 12.26
CA LEU A 8 10.56 27.74 10.84
C LEU A 8 9.56 28.87 10.59
N LEU A 9 8.39 28.84 11.22
CA LEU A 9 7.37 29.87 11.10
C LEU A 9 7.84 31.20 11.71
N ASP A 10 8.43 31.16 12.90
CA ASP A 10 8.99 32.35 13.56
C ASP A 10 10.17 32.94 12.78
N TRP A 11 11.09 32.07 12.33
CA TRP A 11 12.21 32.48 11.49
C TRP A 11 11.74 33.10 10.17
N PHE A 12 10.75 32.47 9.52
CA PHE A 12 10.15 32.99 8.28
C PHE A 12 9.49 34.34 8.52
N HIS A 13 8.73 34.50 9.62
CA HIS A 13 8.09 35.78 9.95
C HIS A 13 9.12 36.90 10.15
N GLN A 14 10.23 36.63 10.85
CA GLN A 14 11.30 37.60 11.06
C GLN A 14 12.02 38.00 9.77
N GLN A 15 12.33 37.05 8.89
CA GLN A 15 13.04 37.34 7.65
C GLN A 15 12.15 38.00 6.60
N TYR A 16 10.92 37.50 6.43
CA TYR A 16 9.99 37.98 5.42
C TYR A 16 9.52 39.42 5.69
N MET A 17 9.23 39.76 6.95
CA MET A 17 8.77 41.11 7.32
C MET A 17 9.89 42.17 7.22
N ASN A 18 11.15 41.76 7.33
CA ASN A 18 12.29 42.68 7.24
C ASN A 18 12.74 42.94 5.79
N GLN A 19 12.53 42.01 4.86
CA GLN A 19 12.96 42.18 3.46
C GLN A 19 11.87 42.72 2.51
N PHE A 20 10.58 42.47 2.76
CA PHE A 20 9.50 42.85 1.83
C PHE A 20 8.78 44.18 2.15
N LYS A 21 9.48 45.18 2.70
CA LYS A 21 9.05 46.58 2.60
C LYS A 21 9.24 47.08 1.17
N VAL A 22 8.50 46.51 0.22
CA VAL A 22 8.46 47.00 -1.16
C VAL A 22 7.65 48.31 -1.14
N PRO A 23 8.23 49.46 -1.54
CA PRO A 23 7.47 50.68 -1.68
C PRO A 23 6.38 50.46 -2.74
N SER A 24 5.13 50.68 -2.34
CA SER A 24 3.90 50.43 -3.12
C SER A 24 3.80 51.21 -4.44
N SER A 25 4.77 52.09 -4.75
CA SER A 25 4.83 52.90 -5.96
C SER A 25 5.45 52.20 -7.18
N SER A 26 5.98 50.98 -7.07
CA SER A 26 6.74 50.31 -8.15
C SER A 26 5.93 49.32 -9.01
N LEU A 27 4.73 48.90 -8.60
CA LEU A 27 3.94 47.87 -9.28
C LEU A 27 2.99 48.39 -10.38
N SER A 28 2.79 49.71 -10.51
CA SER A 28 1.83 50.28 -11.47
C SER A 28 2.35 50.49 -12.90
N ASN A 29 3.62 50.18 -13.19
CA ASN A 29 4.25 50.46 -14.50
C ASN A 29 4.89 49.23 -15.19
N ILE A 30 4.40 48.02 -14.91
CA ILE A 30 4.86 46.82 -15.64
C ILE A 30 4.12 46.75 -16.99
N ASN A 31 4.64 47.48 -17.99
CA ASN A 31 4.29 47.26 -19.38
C ASN A 31 5.00 45.98 -19.86
N LEU A 32 4.25 44.88 -19.99
CA LEU A 32 4.72 43.66 -20.64
C LEU A 32 5.09 43.99 -22.11
N PRO A 33 6.36 43.85 -22.53
CA PRO A 33 6.75 44.14 -23.91
C PRO A 33 6.11 43.12 -24.86
N SER A 34 5.37 43.61 -25.84
CA SER A 34 4.61 42.81 -26.82
C SER A 34 5.46 42.12 -27.90
N ASN A 35 6.79 42.17 -27.81
CA ASN A 35 7.70 41.61 -28.82
C ASN A 35 8.57 40.48 -28.27
N PHE A 36 8.00 39.26 -28.22
CA PHE A 36 8.75 38.04 -27.93
C PHE A 36 9.81 37.72 -29.01
N ASN A 37 9.62 38.17 -30.26
CA ASN A 37 10.57 37.93 -31.36
C ASN A 37 11.91 38.65 -31.18
N ASN A 38 11.95 39.79 -30.46
CA ASN A 38 13.21 40.49 -30.18
C ASN A 38 14.12 39.74 -29.22
N TYR A 39 13.58 38.85 -28.37
CA TYR A 39 14.40 38.06 -27.45
C TYR A 39 15.26 37.01 -28.19
N TYR A 40 14.78 36.46 -29.30
CA TYR A 40 15.56 35.53 -30.13
C TYR A 40 16.72 36.23 -30.84
N GLU A 41 16.52 37.45 -31.37
CA GLU A 41 17.61 38.24 -31.95
C GLU A 41 18.60 38.75 -30.89
N LEU A 42 18.13 39.08 -29.68
CA LEU A 42 19.01 39.41 -28.54
C LEU A 42 19.83 38.19 -28.08
N PHE A 43 19.24 37.00 -28.15
CA PHE A 43 19.92 35.74 -27.84
C PHE A 43 20.99 35.40 -28.90
N ALA A 44 20.68 35.61 -30.20
CA ALA A 44 21.63 35.38 -31.29
C ALA A 44 22.78 36.41 -31.30
N SER A 45 22.50 37.69 -31.01
CA SER A 45 23.50 38.77 -31.00
C SER A 45 24.40 38.76 -29.76
N SER A 46 23.90 38.35 -28.59
CA SER A 46 24.72 38.23 -27.37
C SER A 46 25.78 37.13 -27.47
N GLN A 47 25.54 36.06 -28.24
CA GLN A 47 26.57 35.05 -28.52
C GLN A 47 27.70 35.58 -29.44
N GLN A 48 27.39 36.51 -30.35
CA GLN A 48 28.40 37.11 -31.22
C GLN A 48 29.25 38.20 -30.52
N GLN A 49 28.71 38.92 -29.54
CA GLN A 49 29.47 39.93 -28.78
C GLN A 49 30.45 39.33 -27.76
N GLN A 50 30.24 38.09 -27.28
CA GLN A 50 31.20 37.42 -26.40
C GLN A 50 32.51 37.02 -27.10
N TYR A 51 32.53 36.92 -28.43
CA TYR A 51 33.72 36.51 -29.18
C TYR A 51 34.68 37.66 -29.55
N ASN A 52 34.21 38.92 -29.52
CA ASN A 52 34.99 40.07 -30.02
C ASN A 52 35.49 41.06 -28.94
N SER A 53 35.08 40.92 -27.67
CA SER A 53 35.50 41.83 -26.58
C SER A 53 36.65 41.27 -25.73
N SER A 54 37.75 40.87 -26.36
CA SER A 54 38.94 40.34 -25.64
C SER A 54 40.00 41.37 -25.26
N ASN A 55 39.85 42.66 -25.58
CA ASN A 55 40.88 43.65 -25.29
C ASN A 55 40.29 44.92 -24.66
N ASN A 56 40.75 45.24 -23.45
CA ASN A 56 40.54 46.45 -22.63
C ASN A 56 39.52 46.32 -21.48
N ASP A 57 40.06 46.14 -20.28
CA ASP A 57 39.53 46.46 -18.94
C ASP A 57 38.14 45.94 -18.54
N GLY A 58 37.73 44.82 -19.14
CA GLY A 58 36.57 44.06 -18.68
C GLY A 58 36.88 43.30 -17.39
N ILE A 59 36.14 43.62 -16.31
CA ILE A 59 35.88 42.72 -15.18
C ILE A 59 35.69 41.32 -15.77
N GLN A 60 36.63 40.41 -15.50
CA GLN A 60 36.54 39.04 -15.98
C GLN A 60 35.31 38.38 -15.35
N VAL A 61 34.18 38.44 -16.06
CA VAL A 61 33.03 37.54 -15.89
C VAL A 61 33.42 36.11 -16.32
N ASN A 62 34.67 35.88 -16.77
CA ASN A 62 35.24 34.58 -17.13
C ASN A 62 35.40 33.59 -15.96
N GLY A 63 34.97 33.93 -14.74
CA GLY A 63 35.04 33.05 -13.57
C GLY A 63 33.71 32.63 -12.96
N THR A 64 32.57 33.22 -13.36
CA THR A 64 31.28 32.88 -12.75
C THR A 64 30.67 31.67 -13.46
N ARG A 65 30.11 30.72 -12.69
CA ARG A 65 29.40 29.56 -13.24
C ARG A 65 28.04 29.91 -13.83
N CYS A 66 27.60 31.15 -13.70
CA CYS A 66 26.29 31.60 -14.12
C CYS A 66 26.30 32.06 -15.57
N HIS A 67 25.26 31.67 -16.30
CA HIS A 67 25.09 32.16 -17.66
C HIS A 67 24.85 33.69 -17.66
N PRO A 68 25.53 34.48 -18.52
CA PRO A 68 25.43 35.95 -18.53
C PRO A 68 24.00 36.48 -18.71
N ILE A 69 23.15 35.70 -19.38
CA ILE A 69 21.73 36.04 -19.59
C ILE A 69 20.98 36.34 -18.29
N LEU A 70 21.37 35.71 -17.18
CA LEU A 70 20.72 35.89 -15.89
C LEU A 70 20.89 37.30 -15.33
N PHE A 71 22.07 37.88 -15.52
CA PHE A 71 22.38 39.24 -15.08
C PHE A 71 21.72 40.29 -15.98
N ASN A 72 21.49 39.95 -17.26
CA ASN A 72 20.90 40.85 -18.26
C ASN A 72 19.37 40.68 -18.40
N SER A 73 18.76 39.75 -17.67
CA SER A 73 17.36 39.37 -17.87
C SER A 73 16.32 40.39 -17.39
N GLY A 74 16.76 41.51 -16.80
CA GLY A 74 15.89 42.59 -16.35
C GLY A 74 14.82 42.09 -15.37
N GLY A 75 13.55 42.37 -15.65
CA GLY A 75 12.41 42.01 -14.80
C GLY A 75 12.11 40.50 -14.68
N ILE A 76 12.88 39.64 -15.36
CA ILE A 76 12.77 38.17 -15.19
C ILE A 76 13.58 37.69 -13.98
N SER A 77 14.63 38.43 -13.58
CA SER A 77 15.39 38.17 -12.37
C SER A 77 14.54 38.52 -11.14
N MET A 78 14.58 37.64 -10.12
CA MET A 78 13.99 37.92 -8.80
C MET A 78 14.74 39.02 -8.04
N GLU A 79 15.96 39.36 -8.49
CA GLU A 79 16.78 40.45 -7.98
C GLU A 79 16.89 41.55 -9.06
N PRO A 80 15.87 42.44 -9.19
CA PRO A 80 15.77 43.36 -10.33
C PRO A 80 16.78 44.50 -10.28
N GLU A 81 17.19 44.94 -9.10
CA GLU A 81 18.07 46.12 -8.96
C GLU A 81 19.55 45.79 -9.11
N ASN A 82 20.00 44.63 -8.60
CA ASN A 82 21.41 44.22 -8.62
C ASN A 82 21.53 42.69 -8.50
N PRO A 83 21.39 41.93 -9.60
CA PRO A 83 21.59 40.48 -9.57
C PRO A 83 23.05 40.18 -9.20
N LYS A 84 23.29 39.58 -8.03
CA LYS A 84 24.63 39.25 -7.55
C LYS A 84 24.90 37.75 -7.58
N PHE A 85 26.15 37.38 -7.80
CA PHE A 85 26.62 36.02 -7.57
C PHE A 85 27.18 35.92 -6.14
N GLU A 86 26.49 35.19 -5.27
CA GLU A 86 26.85 35.07 -3.84
C GLU A 86 26.75 33.60 -3.41
N TYR A 87 27.71 33.11 -2.62
CA TYR A 87 27.77 31.72 -2.13
C TYR A 87 27.70 30.67 -3.25
N GLY A 88 28.29 30.96 -4.40
CA GLY A 88 28.24 30.07 -5.56
C GLY A 88 26.88 30.04 -6.26
N ILE A 89 25.89 30.81 -5.79
CA ILE A 89 24.49 30.79 -6.26
C ILE A 89 24.23 31.90 -7.27
N CYS A 90 23.70 31.50 -8.42
CA CYS A 90 23.17 32.42 -9.44
C CYS A 90 21.84 33.05 -9.00
N PRO A 91 21.53 34.28 -9.44
CA PRO A 91 20.23 34.89 -9.18
C PRO A 91 19.09 34.02 -9.72
N ASP A 92 18.02 33.87 -8.93
CA ASP A 92 16.84 33.09 -9.30
C ASP A 92 15.98 33.84 -10.32
N THR A 93 15.28 33.10 -11.17
CA THR A 93 14.31 33.67 -12.13
C THR A 93 12.87 33.57 -11.60
N ILE A 94 11.99 34.42 -12.10
CA ILE A 94 10.55 34.36 -11.79
C ILE A 94 9.93 33.00 -12.13
N PHE A 95 10.46 32.29 -13.14
CA PHE A 95 9.99 30.96 -13.53
C PHE A 95 10.18 29.92 -12.42
N THR A 96 11.30 30.01 -11.70
CA THR A 96 11.57 29.12 -10.55
C THR A 96 10.44 29.24 -9.53
N VAL A 97 10.08 30.47 -9.14
CA VAL A 97 9.00 30.73 -8.17
C VAL A 97 7.65 30.26 -8.69
N ILE A 98 7.34 30.48 -9.98
CA ILE A 98 6.09 30.04 -10.60
C ILE A 98 5.97 28.50 -10.57
N PHE A 99 6.98 27.78 -11.06
CA PHE A 99 6.94 26.31 -11.09
C PHE A 99 6.89 25.69 -9.69
N THR A 100 7.69 26.24 -8.77
CA THR A 100 7.67 25.86 -7.36
C THR A 100 6.30 26.12 -6.73
N GLY A 101 5.69 27.28 -6.97
CA GLY A 101 4.37 27.63 -6.46
C GLY A 101 3.27 26.71 -7.00
N ILE A 102 3.30 26.38 -8.30
CA ILE A 102 2.38 25.41 -8.91
C ILE A 102 2.55 24.03 -8.28
N THR A 103 3.79 23.57 -8.10
CA THR A 103 4.09 22.26 -7.48
C THR A 103 3.58 22.20 -6.04
N LEU A 104 3.79 23.26 -5.26
CA LEU A 104 3.29 23.36 -3.89
C LEU A 104 1.75 23.38 -3.86
N ALA A 105 1.10 24.12 -4.76
CA ALA A 105 -0.36 24.18 -4.85
C ALA A 105 -0.99 22.82 -5.18
N PHE A 106 -0.41 22.07 -6.14
CA PHE A 106 -0.86 20.70 -6.44
C PHE A 106 -0.65 19.76 -5.26
N SER A 107 0.51 19.82 -4.61
CA SER A 107 0.82 18.98 -3.44
C SER A 107 -0.14 19.25 -2.28
N LEU A 108 -0.44 20.52 -2.01
CA LEU A 108 -1.43 20.92 -1.00
C LEU A 108 -2.85 20.44 -1.36
N GLY A 109 -3.24 20.58 -2.63
CA GLY A 109 -4.52 20.08 -3.13
C GLY A 109 -4.66 18.57 -2.95
N PHE A 110 -3.62 17.79 -3.27
CA PHE A 110 -3.58 16.35 -3.06
C PHE A 110 -3.57 15.96 -1.58
N LEU A 111 -2.89 16.71 -0.71
CA LEU A 111 -2.94 16.49 0.73
C LEU A 111 -4.38 16.64 1.25
N ILE A 112 -5.04 17.75 0.95
CA ILE A 112 -6.40 18.04 1.44
C ILE A 112 -7.40 17.03 0.87
N PHE A 113 -7.41 16.84 -0.45
CA PHE A 113 -8.31 15.88 -1.11
C PHE A 113 -8.05 14.44 -0.62
N GLY A 114 -6.78 14.05 -0.50
CA GLY A 114 -6.36 12.74 -0.02
C GLY A 114 -6.80 12.48 1.41
N LEU A 115 -6.59 13.41 2.34
CA LEU A 115 -6.99 13.26 3.74
C LEU A 115 -8.52 13.15 3.89
N ILE A 116 -9.28 14.07 3.28
CA ILE A 116 -10.75 14.04 3.30
C ILE A 116 -11.27 12.73 2.69
N GLY A 117 -10.70 12.34 1.55
CA GLY A 117 -11.07 11.14 0.84
C GLY A 117 -10.78 9.86 1.63
N ILE A 118 -9.59 9.74 2.22
CA ILE A 118 -9.21 8.58 3.04
C ILE A 118 -10.13 8.48 4.26
N ILE A 119 -10.42 9.59 4.95
CA ILE A 119 -11.32 9.58 6.12
C ILE A 119 -12.73 9.13 5.72
N LYS A 120 -13.28 9.71 4.63
CA LYS A 120 -14.62 9.38 4.14
C LYS A 120 -14.73 7.96 3.59
N LYS A 121 -13.67 7.45 2.96
CA LYS A 121 -13.62 6.14 2.27
C LYS A 121 -12.83 5.07 3.02
N ARG A 122 -12.47 5.27 4.30
CA ARG A 122 -11.69 4.30 5.10
C ARG A 122 -12.29 2.89 5.19
N LYS A 123 -13.61 2.77 5.00
CA LYS A 123 -14.33 1.48 5.00
C LYS A 123 -14.35 0.80 3.63
N SER A 124 -13.97 1.49 2.55
CA SER A 124 -13.94 0.91 1.20
C SER A 124 -12.83 -0.15 1.08
N GLY A 125 -13.11 -1.23 0.36
CA GLY A 125 -12.14 -2.30 0.11
C GLY A 125 -10.84 -1.81 -0.53
N HIS A 126 -10.93 -0.85 -1.47
CA HIS A 126 -9.76 -0.24 -2.13
C HIS A 126 -8.80 0.43 -1.14
N ILE A 127 -9.34 1.19 -0.18
CA ILE A 127 -8.55 1.93 0.81
C ILE A 127 -8.06 0.98 1.91
N LYS A 128 -8.90 0.04 2.36
CA LYS A 128 -8.53 -0.96 3.37
C LYS A 128 -7.38 -1.85 2.89
N ALA A 129 -7.38 -2.26 1.62
CA ALA A 129 -6.32 -3.07 1.03
C ALA A 129 -4.94 -2.36 1.05
N ARG A 130 -4.92 -1.05 0.79
CA ARG A 130 -3.70 -0.21 0.77
C ARG A 130 -3.25 0.27 2.14
N ASN A 131 -4.02 -0.01 3.18
CA ASN A 131 -3.84 0.46 4.54
C ASN A 131 -3.95 2.01 4.65
N PRO A 132 -5.05 2.53 5.23
CA PRO A 132 -5.24 3.98 5.38
C PRO A 132 -4.07 4.70 6.05
N ILE A 133 -3.42 4.05 7.02
CA ILE A 133 -2.29 4.65 7.74
C ILE A 133 -1.09 4.83 6.80
N LEU A 134 -0.77 3.82 6.00
CA LEU A 134 0.32 3.91 5.02
C LEU A 134 0.05 5.01 3.98
N MET A 135 -1.20 5.13 3.52
CA MET A 135 -1.60 6.20 2.60
C MET A 135 -1.46 7.59 3.22
N VAL A 136 -1.88 7.78 4.48
CA VAL A 136 -1.71 9.06 5.20
C VAL A 136 -0.23 9.36 5.45
N SER A 137 0.57 8.37 5.86
CA SER A 137 2.02 8.54 6.02
C SER A 137 2.69 8.95 4.70
N THR A 138 2.29 8.36 3.57
CA THR A 138 2.78 8.73 2.23
C THR A 138 2.43 10.18 1.90
N LEU A 139 1.19 10.61 2.14
CA LEU A 139 0.75 12.00 1.92
C LEU A 139 1.55 12.99 2.77
N VAL A 140 1.67 12.73 4.07
CA VAL A 140 2.35 13.65 5.01
C VAL A 140 3.84 13.70 4.74
N ALA A 141 4.50 12.56 4.48
CA ALA A 141 5.91 12.51 4.14
C ALA A 141 6.20 13.27 2.83
N SER A 142 5.42 13.00 1.79
CA SER A 142 5.58 13.65 0.48
C SER A 142 5.31 15.15 0.56
N PHE A 143 4.24 15.56 1.24
CA PHE A 143 3.94 16.98 1.44
C PHE A 143 5.02 17.69 2.25
N SER A 144 5.53 17.08 3.33
CA SER A 144 6.60 17.67 4.15
C SER A 144 7.85 17.89 3.32
N PHE A 145 8.21 16.95 2.45
CA PHE A 145 9.34 17.09 1.54
C PHE A 145 9.09 18.20 0.51
N VAL A 146 7.95 18.17 -0.20
CA VAL A 146 7.61 19.21 -1.19
C VAL A 146 7.59 20.59 -0.53
N LEU A 147 7.03 20.71 0.66
CA LEU A 147 6.98 21.97 1.41
C LEU A 147 8.38 22.50 1.69
N ILE A 148 9.30 21.70 2.23
CA ILE A 148 10.66 22.18 2.53
C ILE A 148 11.44 22.50 1.24
N SER A 149 11.34 21.63 0.24
CA SER A 149 12.00 21.84 -1.07
C SER A 149 11.50 23.11 -1.75
N THR A 150 10.18 23.36 -1.72
CA THR A 150 9.58 24.54 -2.33
C THR A 150 9.83 25.81 -1.52
N LEU A 151 9.81 25.73 -0.18
CA LEU A 151 10.11 26.85 0.71
C LEU A 151 11.51 27.42 0.45
N ARG A 152 12.50 26.58 0.13
CA ARG A 152 13.84 27.03 -0.29
C ARG A 152 13.79 28.00 -1.47
N TYR A 153 13.00 27.71 -2.49
CA TYR A 153 12.92 28.56 -3.69
C TYR A 153 12.00 29.76 -3.49
N LEU A 154 10.99 29.67 -2.62
CA LEU A 154 10.12 30.80 -2.27
C LEU A 154 10.83 31.84 -1.39
N VAL A 155 11.65 31.39 -0.43
CA VAL A 155 12.48 32.28 0.41
C VAL A 155 13.69 32.81 -0.36
N GLY A 156 14.17 32.04 -1.34
CA GLY A 156 15.37 32.33 -2.12
C GLY A 156 16.55 31.45 -1.68
N ARG A 157 17.27 30.91 -2.67
CA ARG A 157 18.35 29.93 -2.42
C ARG A 157 19.50 30.48 -1.58
N LYS A 158 19.75 31.79 -1.62
CA LYS A 158 20.84 32.46 -0.89
C LYS A 158 20.58 32.60 0.60
N ILE A 159 19.30 32.73 0.99
CA ILE A 159 18.88 33.00 2.36
C ILE A 159 18.51 31.71 3.08
N PHE A 160 17.97 30.73 2.36
CA PHE A 160 17.50 29.48 2.96
C PHE A 160 18.63 28.69 3.64
N PRO A 161 18.52 28.29 4.91
CA PRO A 161 19.62 27.67 5.66
C PRO A 161 20.18 26.42 4.96
N CYS A 162 21.49 26.42 4.71
CA CYS A 162 22.18 25.30 4.05
C CYS A 162 21.99 23.97 4.79
N ALA A 163 22.05 23.98 6.12
CA ALA A 163 21.88 22.78 6.93
C ALA A 163 20.51 22.11 6.74
N LEU A 164 19.43 22.89 6.62
CA LEU A 164 18.10 22.33 6.37
C LEU A 164 17.98 21.74 4.98
N PHE A 165 18.57 22.40 3.99
CA PHE A 165 18.62 21.91 2.62
C PHE A 165 19.43 20.61 2.50
N ALA A 166 20.62 20.58 3.11
CA ALA A 166 21.44 19.39 3.18
C ALA A 166 20.69 18.24 3.85
N LEU A 167 20.07 18.50 5.01
CA LEU A 167 19.28 17.54 5.76
C LEU A 167 18.17 16.91 4.89
N THR A 168 17.46 17.73 4.11
CA THR A 168 16.42 17.21 3.22
C THR A 168 16.93 16.17 2.24
N PHE A 169 18.15 16.29 1.70
CA PHE A 169 18.66 15.29 0.75
C PHE A 169 19.03 13.95 1.35
N PHE A 170 19.42 13.91 2.62
CA PHE A 170 19.71 12.63 3.29
C PHE A 170 18.41 11.93 3.71
N ILE A 171 17.36 12.70 3.99
CA ILE A 171 16.06 12.18 4.41
C ILE A 171 15.12 11.92 3.21
N ILE A 172 15.31 12.58 2.07
CA ILE A 172 14.37 12.47 0.93
C ILE A 172 14.26 11.03 0.42
N VAL A 173 15.39 10.37 0.17
CA VAL A 173 15.42 9.03 -0.43
C VAL A 173 14.62 8.03 0.40
N PRO A 174 14.84 7.89 1.73
CA PRO A 174 14.02 7.01 2.55
C PRO A 174 12.56 7.49 2.61
N LEU A 175 12.27 8.79 2.68
CA LEU A 175 10.87 9.25 2.75
C LEU A 175 10.06 8.91 1.50
N ILE A 176 10.68 8.97 0.32
CA ILE A 176 10.03 8.69 -0.97
C ILE A 176 9.91 7.17 -1.19
N ILE A 177 10.95 6.38 -0.93
CA ILE A 177 10.98 4.97 -1.36
C ILE A 177 10.47 3.99 -0.27
N ILE A 178 10.58 4.33 1.02
CA ILE A 178 10.05 3.45 2.09
C ILE A 178 8.54 3.13 1.94
N PRO A 179 7.64 4.08 1.59
CA PRO A 179 6.22 3.77 1.40
C PRO A 179 5.96 2.64 0.41
N THR A 180 6.68 2.61 -0.72
CA THR A 180 6.51 1.62 -1.78
C THR A 180 7.14 0.28 -1.39
N LEU A 181 8.32 0.29 -0.75
CA LEU A 181 8.92 -0.89 -0.11
C LEU A 181 7.97 -1.56 0.90
N LEU A 182 7.42 -0.79 1.84
CA LEU A 182 6.49 -1.31 2.87
C LEU A 182 5.21 -1.86 2.25
N ARG A 183 4.73 -1.26 1.16
CA ARG A 183 3.58 -1.77 0.40
C ARG A 183 3.89 -3.14 -0.22
N SER A 184 5.06 -3.30 -0.82
CA SER A 184 5.50 -4.57 -1.42
C SER A 184 5.71 -5.65 -0.36
N VAL A 185 6.37 -5.34 0.76
CA VAL A 185 6.53 -6.26 1.91
C VAL A 185 5.16 -6.72 2.40
N ARG A 186 4.23 -5.78 2.64
CA ARG A 186 2.88 -6.09 3.11
C ARG A 186 2.14 -7.00 2.14
N LEU A 187 2.18 -6.70 0.84
CA LEU A 187 1.49 -7.47 -0.19
C LEU A 187 1.99 -8.92 -0.23
N TYR A 188 3.31 -9.10 -0.23
CA TYR A 188 3.92 -10.43 -0.22
C TYR A 188 3.63 -11.20 1.07
N CYS A 189 3.68 -10.53 2.24
CA CYS A 189 3.38 -11.17 3.51
C CYS A 189 1.90 -11.58 3.61
N MET A 190 0.97 -10.76 3.09
CA MET A 190 -0.45 -11.11 3.00
C MET A 190 -0.68 -12.33 2.10
N PHE A 191 0.02 -12.40 0.98
CA PHE A 191 0.00 -13.58 0.11
C PHE A 191 0.44 -14.85 0.85
N LYS A 192 1.59 -14.79 1.54
CA LYS A 192 2.10 -15.93 2.32
C LYS A 192 1.17 -16.32 3.47
N LEU A 193 0.57 -15.34 4.16
CA LEU A 193 -0.43 -15.60 5.20
C LEU A 193 -1.62 -16.37 4.66
N ASN A 194 -2.16 -15.94 3.51
CA ASN A 194 -3.29 -16.61 2.91
C ASN A 194 -2.94 -18.03 2.43
N MET A 195 -1.74 -18.22 1.87
CA MET A 195 -1.27 -19.56 1.48
C MET A 195 -1.22 -20.52 2.65
N ILE A 196 -0.72 -20.09 3.82
CA ILE A 196 -0.67 -20.92 5.03
C ILE A 196 -2.09 -21.22 5.53
N LYS A 197 -2.96 -20.19 5.60
CA LYS A 197 -4.36 -20.34 6.05
C LYS A 197 -5.18 -21.27 5.15
N VAL A 198 -4.96 -21.21 3.84
CA VAL A 198 -5.73 -22.00 2.85
C VAL A 198 -5.12 -23.39 2.63
N GLY A 199 -3.78 -23.51 2.67
CA GLY A 199 -3.05 -24.75 2.44
C GLY A 199 -3.43 -25.85 3.42
N ASN A 200 -3.53 -25.49 4.71
CA ASN A 200 -3.89 -26.45 5.76
C ASN A 200 -5.31 -27.02 5.61
N LYS A 201 -6.21 -26.37 4.85
CA LYS A 201 -7.56 -26.88 4.57
C LYS A 201 -7.60 -27.89 3.40
N ARG A 202 -6.61 -27.90 2.50
CA ARG A 202 -6.57 -28.86 1.36
C ARG A 202 -6.02 -30.23 1.76
N MET A 203 -5.02 -30.26 2.65
CA MET A 203 -4.47 -31.53 3.16
C MET A 203 -5.50 -32.33 3.93
N SER A 204 -6.37 -31.66 4.70
CA SER A 204 -7.44 -32.30 5.47
C SER A 204 -8.60 -32.84 4.62
N THR A 205 -8.79 -32.34 3.38
CA THR A 205 -9.90 -32.79 2.50
C THR A 205 -9.47 -33.81 1.45
N SER A 206 -8.16 -33.95 1.17
CA SER A 206 -7.66 -34.90 0.15
C SER A 206 -7.46 -36.33 0.68
N SER A 207 -7.65 -36.56 1.99
CA SER A 207 -7.57 -37.90 2.59
C SER A 207 -8.88 -38.69 2.54
N VAL A 208 -9.95 -38.17 1.93
CA VAL A 208 -11.16 -38.97 1.69
C VAL A 208 -10.81 -40.03 0.63
N PRO A 209 -10.77 -41.32 0.99
CA PRO A 209 -10.34 -42.36 0.07
C PRO A 209 -11.32 -42.42 -1.10
N THR A 210 -10.78 -42.27 -2.31
CA THR A 210 -11.50 -42.33 -3.60
C THR A 210 -12.15 -43.72 -3.86
N ASN A 211 -12.02 -44.65 -2.92
CA ASN A 211 -12.52 -46.02 -3.00
C ASN A 211 -14.05 -46.13 -3.05
N LEU A 212 -14.82 -45.07 -2.73
CA LEU A 212 -16.28 -45.12 -2.84
C LEU A 212 -16.81 -44.89 -4.28
N ALA A 213 -15.98 -44.37 -5.20
CA ALA A 213 -16.40 -44.13 -6.59
C ALA A 213 -16.24 -45.38 -7.49
N MET A 214 -15.54 -46.42 -7.04
CA MET A 214 -15.21 -47.58 -7.90
C MET A 214 -16.25 -48.71 -7.86
N ASN A 215 -17.18 -48.72 -6.90
CA ASN A 215 -18.20 -49.78 -6.78
C ASN A 215 -19.52 -49.49 -7.51
N THR A 216 -19.77 -48.26 -7.97
CA THR A 216 -21.02 -47.91 -8.69
C THR A 216 -20.94 -48.23 -10.19
N SER A 217 -19.78 -48.59 -10.72
CA SER A 217 -19.61 -48.91 -12.15
C SER A 217 -19.76 -50.40 -12.49
N GLN A 218 -19.98 -51.29 -11.52
CA GLN A 218 -20.09 -52.74 -11.77
C GLN A 218 -21.52 -53.29 -11.91
N VAL A 219 -22.57 -52.47 -11.81
CA VAL A 219 -23.97 -52.94 -11.92
C VAL A 219 -24.64 -52.58 -13.26
N SER A 220 -23.98 -51.84 -14.16
CA SER A 220 -24.57 -51.40 -15.44
C SER A 220 -23.81 -51.86 -16.70
N ALA A 221 -23.05 -52.95 -16.63
CA ALA A 221 -22.25 -53.47 -17.76
C ALA A 221 -22.66 -54.88 -18.23
N THR A 222 -23.82 -55.41 -17.83
CA THR A 222 -24.30 -56.75 -18.25
C THR A 222 -25.31 -56.72 -19.40
N ALA A 223 -25.59 -55.56 -20.00
CA ALA A 223 -26.55 -55.45 -21.10
C ALA A 223 -26.05 -54.55 -22.23
N LEU A 224 -24.97 -54.96 -22.91
CA LEU A 224 -24.81 -54.83 -24.37
C LEU A 224 -23.47 -55.48 -24.78
N ARG A 225 -23.47 -56.81 -24.94
CA ARG A 225 -22.49 -57.47 -25.81
C ARG A 225 -23.14 -57.61 -27.18
N LEU A 226 -22.70 -56.77 -28.12
CA LEU A 226 -22.85 -57.03 -29.54
C LEU A 226 -21.51 -56.74 -30.21
N ASP A 227 -21.10 -57.74 -30.97
CA ASP A 227 -19.82 -57.94 -31.63
C ASP A 227 -19.26 -56.70 -32.33
N LEU A 228 -17.94 -56.49 -32.20
CA LEU A 228 -17.12 -56.24 -33.39
C LEU A 228 -15.68 -56.70 -33.15
N ASN A 229 -15.31 -57.74 -33.89
CA ASN A 229 -13.95 -58.22 -34.05
C ASN A 229 -13.08 -57.25 -34.85
N LYS A 230 -11.76 -57.44 -34.65
CA LYS A 230 -10.66 -57.33 -35.65
C LYS A 230 -9.83 -56.03 -35.62
N VAL A 231 -8.61 -56.11 -35.09
CA VAL A 231 -7.34 -56.23 -35.85
C VAL A 231 -6.17 -56.19 -34.83
N GLU A 232 -5.17 -57.05 -35.06
CA GLU A 232 -4.01 -57.36 -34.23
C GLU A 232 -2.81 -56.37 -34.43
N PRO A 233 -1.52 -56.70 -34.12
CA PRO A 233 -0.77 -56.04 -33.04
C PRO A 233 0.53 -55.37 -33.54
N VAL A 234 1.15 -54.51 -32.72
CA VAL A 234 2.58 -54.20 -32.89
C VAL A 234 3.28 -54.18 -31.54
N THR A 235 4.23 -55.11 -31.44
CA THR A 235 5.26 -55.27 -30.42
C THR A 235 6.38 -54.26 -30.66
N THR A 236 6.87 -53.57 -29.61
CA THR A 236 8.32 -53.32 -29.48
C THR A 236 8.70 -53.13 -28.02
N THR A 237 9.68 -53.93 -27.63
CA THR A 237 10.41 -54.04 -26.37
C THR A 237 11.50 -52.96 -26.22
N THR A 238 12.02 -52.84 -24.99
CA THR A 238 13.45 -52.79 -24.61
C THR A 238 13.90 -51.55 -23.81
N ASP A 239 14.14 -51.81 -22.50
CA ASP A 239 15.29 -51.46 -21.63
C ASP A 239 15.79 -50.00 -21.49
N GLN A 240 16.50 -49.55 -20.45
CA GLN A 240 16.80 -49.89 -19.04
C GLN A 240 17.61 -48.67 -18.49
N GLN A 241 17.91 -48.69 -17.19
CA GLN A 241 18.94 -47.94 -16.42
C GLN A 241 18.46 -46.65 -15.73
N THR A 242 18.22 -46.63 -14.41
CA THR A 242 19.08 -46.87 -13.22
C THR A 242 20.03 -45.71 -12.92
N ALA A 243 19.74 -44.96 -11.84
CA ALA A 243 20.74 -44.29 -11.02
C ALA A 243 20.21 -44.19 -9.57
N GLN A 244 20.76 -45.06 -8.71
CA GLN A 244 20.73 -44.94 -7.25
C GLN A 244 21.75 -43.88 -6.82
N MET A 245 21.46 -43.09 -5.78
CA MET A 245 22.52 -42.52 -4.94
C MET A 245 22.09 -42.44 -3.48
N GLN A 246 23.07 -42.69 -2.64
CA GLN A 246 23.01 -43.20 -1.27
C GLN A 246 22.71 -42.16 -0.19
N GLN A 247 21.86 -42.60 0.74
CA GLN A 247 22.00 -42.60 2.20
C GLN A 247 23.31 -42.07 2.82
N SER A 248 23.17 -41.20 3.83
CA SER A 248 24.11 -41.13 4.95
C SER A 248 23.37 -40.74 6.23
N ASP A 249 23.34 -41.70 7.16
CA ASP A 249 22.96 -41.54 8.56
C ASP A 249 23.99 -40.67 9.31
N PHE A 250 23.55 -39.83 10.23
CA PHE A 250 24.39 -39.41 11.36
C PHE A 250 23.54 -39.23 12.63
N ALA A 251 24.00 -39.90 13.68
CA ALA A 251 23.36 -40.04 14.97
C ALA A 251 23.53 -38.81 15.88
N SER A 252 22.49 -38.56 16.68
CA SER A 252 22.48 -37.91 18.00
C SER A 252 23.51 -38.55 18.96
N PRO A 253 23.98 -37.88 20.06
CA PRO A 253 23.10 -37.56 21.19
C PRO A 253 23.46 -36.35 22.10
N ALA A 254 22.53 -36.14 23.06
CA ALA A 254 22.70 -35.66 24.44
C ALA A 254 22.28 -34.22 24.77
N ASP A 255 21.13 -34.15 25.47
CA ASP A 255 20.90 -33.54 26.79
C ASP A 255 21.54 -32.20 27.16
N SER A 256 20.68 -31.22 27.46
CA SER A 256 20.74 -30.54 28.77
C SER A 256 19.48 -29.72 29.04
N SER A 257 18.80 -30.10 30.11
CA SER A 257 17.76 -29.39 30.85
C SER A 257 18.20 -28.02 31.38
N THR A 258 17.31 -27.03 31.36
CA THR A 258 17.15 -26.13 32.52
C THR A 258 15.78 -25.45 32.54
N THR A 259 15.03 -25.84 33.57
CA THR A 259 13.89 -25.23 34.22
C THR A 259 14.19 -23.79 34.63
N THR A 260 13.27 -22.85 34.43
CA THR A 260 13.04 -21.72 35.38
C THR A 260 11.64 -21.16 35.17
N ASP A 261 10.76 -21.50 36.11
CA ASP A 261 9.55 -20.77 36.43
C ASP A 261 9.89 -19.34 36.87
N GLN A 262 9.13 -18.33 36.44
CA GLN A 262 8.84 -17.18 37.29
C GLN A 262 7.55 -16.48 36.88
N THR A 263 6.53 -16.80 37.68
CA THR A 263 5.30 -16.07 37.92
C THR A 263 5.62 -14.71 38.53
N THR A 264 5.18 -13.61 37.91
CA THR A 264 5.09 -12.31 38.59
C THR A 264 3.64 -11.85 38.58
N GLN A 265 2.95 -12.15 39.69
CA GLN A 265 1.75 -11.45 40.11
C GLN A 265 2.15 -10.03 40.52
N LEU A 266 1.46 -9.02 40.00
CA LEU A 266 1.45 -7.68 40.58
C LEU A 266 0.01 -7.34 40.94
N GLN A 267 -0.24 -7.61 42.21
CA GLN A 267 -1.35 -7.17 43.04
C GLN A 267 -1.12 -5.67 43.30
N GLN A 268 -2.06 -4.81 42.93
CA GLN A 268 -2.15 -3.48 43.53
C GLN A 268 -3.59 -3.19 43.96
N SER A 269 -3.61 -2.70 45.19
CA SER A 269 -4.70 -2.64 46.15
C SER A 269 -5.68 -1.50 45.87
N GLU A 270 -6.93 -1.74 46.23
CA GLU A 270 -7.98 -0.76 46.44
C GLU A 270 -7.59 0.25 47.53
N THR A 271 -7.98 1.52 47.38
CA THR A 271 -8.48 2.35 48.49
C THR A 271 -9.40 3.46 47.91
N PRO A 272 -10.52 3.81 48.58
CA PRO A 272 -11.60 4.59 47.99
C PRO A 272 -11.42 6.09 48.26
N THR A 273 -11.95 6.95 47.38
CA THR A 273 -12.19 8.35 47.75
C THR A 273 -13.49 8.84 47.14
N SER A 274 -14.30 9.37 48.05
CA SER A 274 -15.62 9.95 47.92
C SER A 274 -15.63 11.25 47.10
N GLY A 275 -16.74 11.46 46.38
CA GLY A 275 -17.41 12.76 46.21
C GLY A 275 -16.77 13.81 45.31
N ASN A 276 -17.38 14.09 44.16
CA ASN A 276 -18.23 15.28 44.03
C ASN A 276 -18.81 15.46 42.62
N ASP A 277 -20.04 15.98 42.64
CA ASP A 277 -20.92 16.33 41.53
C ASP A 277 -20.31 17.29 40.50
N SER A 278 -20.64 17.07 39.22
CA SER A 278 -21.22 18.12 38.37
C SER A 278 -21.73 17.58 37.02
N PRO A 279 -22.78 18.22 36.44
CA PRO A 279 -23.69 17.58 35.51
C PRO A 279 -23.24 17.66 34.04
N GLN A 280 -23.40 16.54 33.34
CA GLN A 280 -23.20 16.44 31.89
C GLN A 280 -24.54 16.62 31.16
N PRO A 281 -24.62 17.42 30.07
CA PRO A 281 -25.88 17.74 29.41
C PRO A 281 -26.43 16.56 28.58
N ALA A 282 -27.75 16.43 28.65
CA ALA A 282 -28.57 15.41 27.99
C ALA A 282 -28.30 15.30 26.48
N GLN A 283 -27.81 14.14 26.05
CA GLN A 283 -27.89 13.70 24.66
C GLN A 283 -29.18 12.88 24.46
N GLN A 284 -30.06 13.43 23.63
CA GLN A 284 -31.29 12.81 23.15
C GLN A 284 -31.01 11.43 22.51
N GLN A 285 -31.49 10.38 23.15
CA GLN A 285 -31.60 9.05 22.55
C GLN A 285 -32.71 9.08 21.49
N THR A 286 -32.33 9.07 20.22
CA THR A 286 -33.25 8.77 19.12
C THR A 286 -33.44 7.25 19.06
N SER A 287 -34.58 6.79 19.55
CA SER A 287 -35.00 5.40 19.44
C SER A 287 -35.21 5.03 17.97
N THR A 288 -34.29 4.25 17.40
CA THR A 288 -34.51 3.60 16.10
C THR A 288 -35.16 2.24 16.34
N THR A 289 -36.46 2.19 16.07
CA THR A 289 -37.26 0.97 16.09
C THR A 289 -36.72 -0.02 15.05
N PRO A 290 -36.54 -1.31 15.37
CA PRO A 290 -36.14 -2.30 14.37
C PRO A 290 -37.28 -2.55 13.38
N ARG A 291 -37.05 -2.20 12.11
CA ARG A 291 -37.96 -2.49 10.99
C ARG A 291 -37.95 -4.00 10.74
N SER A 292 -38.96 -4.70 11.23
CA SER A 292 -39.24 -6.10 10.88
C SER A 292 -39.54 -6.19 9.38
N VAL A 293 -38.59 -6.70 8.61
CA VAL A 293 -38.81 -7.09 7.21
C VAL A 293 -39.52 -8.43 7.22
N LYS A 294 -40.85 -8.42 7.00
CA LYS A 294 -41.61 -9.63 6.71
C LYS A 294 -41.30 -10.05 5.28
N PHE A 295 -40.70 -11.23 5.11
CA PHE A 295 -40.63 -11.91 3.81
C PHE A 295 -42.05 -12.34 3.41
N GLN A 296 -42.54 -11.83 2.30
CA GLN A 296 -43.73 -12.36 1.64
C GLN A 296 -43.28 -13.45 0.65
N GLU A 297 -43.78 -14.67 0.84
CA GLU A 297 -43.71 -15.73 -0.17
C GLU A 297 -44.50 -15.29 -1.41
N ALA A 298 -43.80 -15.02 -2.49
CA ALA A 298 -44.40 -14.76 -3.78
C ALA A 298 -44.86 -16.09 -4.40
N LYS A 299 -46.16 -16.17 -4.68
CA LYS A 299 -46.81 -17.28 -5.39
C LYS A 299 -46.43 -17.18 -6.87
N SER A 300 -45.62 -18.12 -7.36
CA SER A 300 -45.13 -18.15 -8.75
C SER A 300 -46.25 -18.50 -9.74
N SER A 301 -46.46 -17.65 -10.73
CA SER A 301 -47.24 -17.94 -11.93
C SER A 301 -46.37 -18.65 -12.97
N ASN A 302 -46.95 -19.68 -13.60
CA ASN A 302 -46.40 -20.55 -14.64
C ASN A 302 -45.48 -19.85 -15.66
N ILE A 303 -44.25 -20.35 -15.77
CA ILE A 303 -43.31 -20.12 -16.87
C ILE A 303 -42.78 -21.49 -17.31
N ASP A 304 -42.75 -21.67 -18.62
CA ASP A 304 -42.45 -22.91 -19.33
C ASP A 304 -41.08 -23.52 -18.99
N THR A 305 -41.06 -24.85 -19.09
CA THR A 305 -39.98 -25.82 -18.87
C THR A 305 -38.58 -25.35 -19.29
N VAL A 306 -37.82 -24.88 -18.31
CA VAL A 306 -36.35 -24.94 -18.28
C VAL A 306 -35.98 -26.10 -17.35
N GLU A 307 -35.09 -27.00 -17.80
CA GLU A 307 -34.62 -28.15 -17.02
C GLU A 307 -34.20 -27.73 -15.59
N PRO A 308 -34.71 -28.37 -14.54
CA PRO A 308 -34.39 -28.02 -13.17
C PRO A 308 -32.96 -28.45 -12.85
N TYR A 309 -32.06 -27.46 -12.73
CA TYR A 309 -30.68 -27.65 -12.30
C TYR A 309 -30.64 -27.81 -10.75
N ASP A 310 -31.11 -28.95 -10.25
CA ASP A 310 -31.23 -29.31 -8.82
C ASP A 310 -29.90 -29.77 -8.17
N SER A 311 -28.80 -29.07 -8.46
CA SER A 311 -27.43 -29.53 -8.18
C SER A 311 -27.02 -29.67 -6.70
N TRP A 312 -27.86 -29.35 -5.72
CA TRP A 312 -27.57 -29.57 -4.28
C TRP A 312 -28.69 -30.26 -3.51
N ASN A 313 -29.82 -30.56 -4.15
CA ASN A 313 -30.99 -31.17 -3.51
C ASN A 313 -31.02 -32.70 -3.68
N GLU A 314 -30.28 -33.26 -4.65
CA GLU A 314 -30.24 -34.70 -4.90
C GLU A 314 -29.26 -35.51 -4.03
N VAL A 315 -28.45 -34.87 -3.17
CA VAL A 315 -27.70 -35.62 -2.15
C VAL A 315 -28.62 -35.87 -0.95
N SER A 316 -29.64 -36.72 -1.15
CA SER A 316 -30.62 -37.12 -0.14
C SER A 316 -30.08 -38.19 0.82
N ASP A 317 -28.88 -38.72 0.58
CA ASP A 317 -28.22 -39.66 1.49
C ASP A 317 -27.70 -38.94 2.74
N ILE A 318 -28.59 -38.85 3.72
CA ILE A 318 -28.34 -38.34 5.07
C ILE A 318 -27.14 -39.04 5.72
N ASP A 319 -26.89 -40.30 5.37
CA ASP A 319 -25.79 -41.09 5.93
C ASP A 319 -24.43 -40.60 5.44
N ILE A 320 -24.32 -40.14 4.18
CA ILE A 320 -23.09 -39.52 3.65
C ILE A 320 -22.77 -38.21 4.38
N LEU A 321 -23.79 -37.43 4.75
CA LEU A 321 -23.64 -36.18 5.51
C LEU A 321 -23.14 -36.40 6.95
N SER A 322 -23.53 -37.53 7.56
CA SER A 322 -23.06 -37.96 8.87
C SER A 322 -21.55 -38.27 8.85
N ASP A 323 -21.10 -39.00 7.83
CA ASP A 323 -19.69 -39.37 7.67
C ASP A 323 -18.84 -38.13 7.36
N ILE A 324 -19.34 -37.26 6.48
CA ILE A 324 -18.74 -35.94 6.22
C ILE A 324 -18.59 -35.15 7.53
N ALA A 325 -19.60 -35.15 8.41
CA ALA A 325 -19.54 -34.46 9.71
C ALA A 325 -18.50 -35.07 10.68
N SER A 326 -18.17 -36.35 10.53
CA SER A 326 -17.17 -37.03 11.36
C SER A 326 -15.73 -36.66 10.99
N ASP A 327 -15.48 -36.28 9.73
CA ASP A 327 -14.19 -35.81 9.23
C ASP A 327 -13.84 -34.37 9.65
N TYR A 328 -14.81 -33.61 10.18
CA TYR A 328 -14.55 -32.27 10.73
C TYR A 328 -13.97 -32.34 12.15
N ALA A 329 -12.83 -33.01 12.31
CA ALA A 329 -11.99 -32.77 13.47
C ALA A 329 -11.32 -31.39 13.30
N PRO A 330 -11.33 -30.51 14.32
CA PRO A 330 -10.61 -29.24 14.24
C PRO A 330 -9.12 -29.55 14.08
N HIS A 331 -8.61 -29.37 12.87
CA HIS A 331 -7.19 -29.55 12.58
C HIS A 331 -6.41 -28.51 13.37
N MET A 332 -5.80 -28.93 14.48
CA MET A 332 -4.90 -28.06 15.24
C MET A 332 -3.72 -27.71 14.34
N MET A 333 -3.53 -26.41 14.09
CA MET A 333 -2.35 -25.96 13.35
C MET A 333 -1.10 -26.32 14.13
N GLU A 334 -0.08 -26.81 13.43
CA GLU A 334 1.24 -27.04 14.01
C GLU A 334 1.78 -25.74 14.62
N GLU A 335 2.47 -25.83 15.77
CA GLU A 335 3.01 -24.66 16.48
C GLU A 335 3.96 -23.83 15.59
N ALA A 336 4.70 -24.51 14.69
CA ALA A 336 5.58 -23.87 13.71
C ALA A 336 4.81 -22.93 12.77
N ASP A 337 3.62 -23.32 12.31
CA ASP A 337 2.80 -22.49 11.43
C ASP A 337 2.15 -21.32 12.19
N LEU A 338 1.78 -21.52 13.46
CA LEU A 338 1.31 -20.42 14.32
C LEU A 338 2.40 -19.36 14.52
N LYS A 339 3.66 -19.77 14.73
CA LYS A 339 4.80 -18.85 14.80
C LYS A 339 4.98 -18.08 13.49
N LYS A 340 4.91 -18.74 12.33
CA LYS A 340 4.97 -18.08 11.00
C LYS A 340 3.83 -17.07 10.82
N ILE A 341 2.60 -17.43 11.19
CA ILE A 341 1.44 -16.53 11.12
C ILE A 341 1.66 -15.28 11.98
N ARG A 342 2.17 -15.41 13.21
CA ARG A 342 2.45 -14.24 14.07
C ARG A 342 3.48 -13.31 13.44
N ILE A 343 4.57 -13.84 12.89
CA ILE A 343 5.63 -13.03 12.26
C ILE A 343 5.07 -12.29 11.04
N LEU A 344 4.36 -12.98 10.15
CA LEU A 344 3.79 -12.34 8.96
C LEU A 344 2.68 -11.33 9.33
N THR A 345 1.91 -11.61 10.38
CA THR A 345 0.91 -10.67 10.91
C THR A 345 1.59 -9.42 11.50
N PHE A 346 2.73 -9.58 12.15
CA PHE A 346 3.54 -8.45 12.62
C PHE A 346 4.09 -7.63 11.46
N LEU A 347 4.67 -8.26 10.43
CA LEU A 347 5.20 -7.58 9.23
C LEU A 347 4.12 -6.84 8.44
N THR A 348 2.87 -7.31 8.51
CA THR A 348 1.72 -6.62 7.90
C THR A 348 1.05 -5.61 8.84
N SER A 349 1.50 -5.48 10.09
CA SER A 349 0.87 -4.58 11.06
C SER A 349 1.28 -3.12 10.89
N ASN A 350 0.46 -2.22 11.41
CA ASN A 350 0.79 -0.78 11.48
C ASN A 350 2.00 -0.51 12.39
N LYS A 351 2.23 -1.38 13.38
CA LYS A 351 3.36 -1.25 14.31
C LYS A 351 4.68 -1.39 13.58
N PHE A 352 4.79 -2.37 12.67
CA PHE A 352 5.99 -2.58 11.85
C PHE A 352 6.30 -1.37 10.96
N ILE A 353 5.27 -0.77 10.35
CA ILE A 353 5.42 0.46 9.55
C ILE A 353 6.00 1.59 10.40
N VAL A 354 5.42 1.86 11.57
CA VAL A 354 5.89 2.93 12.48
C VAL A 354 7.31 2.66 12.97
N ILE A 355 7.62 1.43 13.40
CA ILE A 355 8.97 1.04 13.82
C ILE A 355 9.98 1.23 12.70
N THR A 356 9.62 0.87 11.46
CA THR A 356 10.51 1.03 10.30
C THR A 356 10.89 2.50 10.09
N TYR A 357 9.93 3.43 10.14
CA TYR A 357 10.22 4.87 10.06
C TYR A 357 11.01 5.37 11.27
N ALA A 358 10.65 4.93 12.47
CA ALA A 358 11.31 5.32 13.71
C ALA A 358 12.78 4.86 13.78
N VAL A 359 13.15 3.79 13.07
CA VAL A 359 14.54 3.30 12.98
C VAL A 359 15.28 3.94 11.80
N LEU A 360 14.68 3.98 10.61
CA LEU A 360 15.38 4.44 9.41
C LEU A 360 15.65 5.95 9.42
N ILE A 361 14.72 6.78 9.90
CA ILE A 361 14.94 8.24 9.93
C ILE A 361 16.14 8.60 10.82
N PRO A 362 16.26 8.14 12.07
CA PRO A 362 17.45 8.40 12.90
C PRO A 362 18.77 7.91 12.31
N ILE A 363 18.77 6.78 11.58
CA ILE A 363 19.98 6.30 10.89
C ILE A 363 20.45 7.32 9.85
N HIS A 364 19.53 7.85 9.03
CA HIS A 364 19.86 8.88 8.03
C HIS A 364 20.23 10.23 8.66
N LEU A 365 19.60 10.59 9.78
CA LEU A 365 19.99 11.75 10.57
C LEU A 365 21.41 11.62 11.14
N ALA A 366 21.74 10.46 11.71
CA ALA A 366 23.08 10.17 12.22
C ALA A 366 24.13 10.19 11.09
N PHE A 367 23.78 9.63 9.93
CA PHE A 367 24.65 9.66 8.75
C PHE A 367 24.92 11.09 8.28
N TRP A 368 23.89 11.94 8.18
CA TRP A 368 24.05 13.36 7.87
C TRP A 368 24.92 14.09 8.91
N LEU A 369 24.69 13.86 10.21
CA LEU A 369 25.48 14.47 11.28
C LEU A 369 26.95 14.06 11.22
N VAL A 370 27.24 12.78 10.97
CA VAL A 370 28.62 12.27 10.85
C VAL A 370 29.32 12.91 9.65
N LEU A 371 28.68 12.94 8.48
CA LEU A 371 29.26 13.58 7.30
C LEU A 371 29.45 15.08 7.49
N GLY A 372 28.50 15.76 8.15
CA GLY A 372 28.61 17.18 8.49
C GLY A 372 29.75 17.47 9.45
N GLY A 373 29.91 16.64 10.49
CA GLY A 373 31.02 16.76 11.44
C GLY A 373 32.39 16.51 10.80
N ILE A 374 32.48 15.55 9.88
CA ILE A 374 33.71 15.29 9.11
C ILE A 374 34.05 16.50 8.22
N GLU A 375 33.07 17.05 7.50
CA GLU A 375 33.31 18.21 6.64
C GLU A 375 33.75 19.43 7.43
N GLU A 376 33.08 19.73 8.54
CA GLU A 376 33.44 20.89 9.38
C GLU A 376 34.82 20.70 10.03
N GLY A 377 35.14 19.49 10.49
CA GLY A 377 36.46 19.19 11.06
C GLY A 377 37.61 19.25 10.04
N ILE A 378 37.35 18.98 8.75
CA ILE A 378 38.34 19.19 7.68
C ILE A 378 38.52 20.69 7.43
N PHE A 379 37.43 21.43 7.33
CA PHE A 379 37.45 22.88 7.07
C PHE A 379 38.08 23.68 8.21
N GLU A 380 37.86 23.29 9.46
CA GLU A 380 38.47 23.94 10.63
C GLU A 380 40.00 23.75 10.66
N ARG A 381 40.49 22.59 10.20
CA ARG A 381 41.93 22.30 10.11
C ARG A 381 42.61 23.05 8.99
N ASP A 382 41.95 23.16 7.83
CA ASP A 382 42.46 23.89 6.68
C ASP A 382 41.34 24.68 5.98
N PRO A 383 41.13 25.95 6.37
CA PRO A 383 40.13 26.82 5.75
C PRO A 383 40.40 27.12 4.27
N THR A 384 41.60 26.82 3.76
CA THR A 384 41.95 27.01 2.34
C THR A 384 41.46 25.84 1.47
N GLN A 385 41.16 24.69 2.09
CA GLN A 385 40.66 23.52 1.39
C GLN A 385 39.19 23.72 1.00
N LYS A 386 38.86 23.45 -0.26
CA LYS A 386 37.47 23.44 -0.72
C LYS A 386 36.68 22.36 0.03
N ARG A 387 35.47 22.72 0.46
CA ARG A 387 34.53 21.79 1.10
C ARG A 387 34.20 20.63 0.15
N VAL A 388 33.97 19.45 0.73
CA VAL A 388 33.89 18.19 -0.01
C VAL A 388 32.49 17.97 -0.58
N PHE A 389 31.45 18.25 0.21
CA PHE A 389 30.06 17.94 -0.12
C PHE A 389 29.32 19.15 -0.67
N LEU A 390 29.67 20.34 -0.22
CA LEU A 390 29.07 21.60 -0.65
C LEU A 390 30.14 22.51 -1.24
N GLU A 391 29.77 23.35 -2.19
CA GLU A 391 30.74 24.27 -2.81
C GLU A 391 31.08 25.43 -1.88
N ASP A 392 30.03 26.10 -1.42
CA ASP A 392 30.09 27.20 -0.46
C ASP A 392 29.10 26.92 0.68
N GLY A 393 29.58 27.05 1.91
CA GLY A 393 28.84 26.71 3.14
C GLY A 393 29.02 25.26 3.58
N GLY A 394 28.92 25.02 4.89
CA GLY A 394 29.02 23.69 5.48
C GLY A 394 27.68 22.98 5.63
N LEU A 395 27.70 21.64 5.70
CA LEU A 395 26.49 20.83 5.93
C LEU A 395 25.72 21.22 7.21
N LEU A 396 26.40 21.83 8.19
CA LEU A 396 25.83 22.29 9.47
C LEU A 396 25.67 23.82 9.55
N MET A 397 25.75 24.52 8.42
CA MET A 397 25.68 25.98 8.37
C MET A 397 24.23 26.49 8.25
N PHE A 398 23.81 27.37 9.17
CA PHE A 398 22.45 27.90 9.22
C PHE A 398 22.33 29.38 8.80
N SER A 399 23.44 30.05 8.56
CA SER A 399 23.49 31.51 8.32
C SER A 399 23.11 31.93 6.90
N HIS A 400 23.38 31.08 5.92
CA HIS A 400 23.12 31.35 4.50
C HIS A 400 22.87 30.03 3.77
N GLY A 401 22.44 30.14 2.52
CA GLY A 401 22.17 29.00 1.66
C GLY A 401 23.37 28.52 0.86
N CYS A 402 23.21 27.35 0.25
CA CYS A 402 24.30 26.66 -0.44
C CYS A 402 23.80 25.90 -1.67
N ILE A 403 24.78 25.47 -2.47
CA ILE A 403 24.61 24.58 -3.62
C ILE A 403 25.25 23.22 -3.35
N THR A 404 24.57 22.17 -3.80
CA THR A 404 25.09 20.80 -3.77
C THR A 404 26.22 20.63 -4.77
N ASN A 405 27.32 20.05 -4.31
CA ASN A 405 28.37 19.56 -5.21
C ASN A 405 27.91 18.26 -5.90
N TYR A 406 28.44 17.96 -7.09
CA TYR A 406 28.18 16.70 -7.79
C TYR A 406 28.51 15.47 -6.94
N LYS A 407 29.50 15.56 -6.03
CA LYS A 407 29.85 14.49 -5.10
C LYS A 407 28.69 14.12 -4.17
N THR A 408 27.99 15.12 -3.64
CA THR A 408 26.80 14.92 -2.80
C THR A 408 25.67 14.30 -3.61
N VAL A 409 25.49 14.75 -4.86
CA VAL A 409 24.48 14.15 -5.74
C VAL A 409 24.79 12.70 -6.07
N ILE A 410 26.06 12.34 -6.29
CA ILE A 410 26.46 10.92 -6.46
C ILE A 410 26.07 10.10 -5.23
N ILE A 411 26.30 10.61 -4.01
CA ILE A 411 25.91 9.90 -2.78
C ILE A 411 24.39 9.68 -2.73
N ILE A 412 23.61 10.71 -3.03
CA ILE A 412 22.14 10.64 -3.04
C ILE A 412 21.64 9.65 -4.12
N VAL A 413 22.23 9.69 -5.32
CA VAL A 413 21.88 8.79 -6.42
C VAL A 413 22.23 7.35 -6.07
N VAL A 414 23.42 7.09 -5.51
CA VAL A 414 23.81 5.75 -5.05
C VAL A 414 22.85 5.25 -3.97
N GLN A 415 22.51 6.10 -3.01
CA GLN A 415 21.51 5.77 -1.99
C GLN A 415 20.14 5.42 -2.63
N ALA A 416 19.65 6.24 -3.55
CA ALA A 416 18.39 5.99 -4.26
C ALA A 416 18.42 4.68 -5.05
N VAL A 417 19.52 4.39 -5.77
CA VAL A 417 19.70 3.13 -6.50
C VAL A 417 19.64 1.93 -5.56
N LEU A 418 20.29 1.98 -4.38
CA LEU A 418 20.22 0.88 -3.41
C LEU A 418 18.79 0.61 -2.94
N TYR A 419 18.01 1.67 -2.67
CA TYR A 419 16.60 1.55 -2.28
C TYR A 419 15.73 1.02 -3.44
N ILE A 420 15.95 1.50 -4.67
CA ILE A 420 15.24 1.03 -5.87
C ILE A 420 15.57 -0.46 -6.14
N LEU A 421 16.82 -0.88 -5.96
CA LEU A 421 17.21 -2.29 -6.10
C LEU A 421 16.49 -3.18 -5.07
N ALA A 422 16.41 -2.74 -3.82
CA ALA A 422 15.64 -3.44 -2.80
C ALA A 422 14.14 -3.54 -3.19
N GLU A 423 13.59 -2.49 -3.80
CA GLU A 423 12.21 -2.49 -4.26
C GLU A 423 11.99 -3.43 -5.45
N ILE A 424 12.89 -3.44 -6.43
CA ILE A 424 12.85 -4.37 -7.56
C ILE A 424 12.86 -5.83 -7.06
N ILE A 425 13.72 -6.16 -6.08
CA ILE A 425 13.76 -7.51 -5.49
C ILE A 425 12.40 -7.87 -4.85
N LEU A 426 11.81 -6.97 -4.07
CA LEU A 426 10.49 -7.19 -3.48
C LEU A 426 9.38 -7.26 -4.54
N LEU A 427 9.49 -6.51 -5.62
CA LEU A 427 8.56 -6.54 -6.73
C LEU A 427 8.62 -7.87 -7.47
N ILE A 428 9.82 -8.43 -7.67
CA ILE A 428 10.01 -9.80 -8.20
C ILE A 428 9.30 -10.82 -7.30
N PHE A 429 9.46 -10.74 -5.98
CA PHE A 429 8.70 -11.61 -5.07
C PHE A 429 7.18 -11.38 -5.16
N CYS A 430 6.73 -10.14 -5.37
CA CYS A 430 5.32 -9.83 -5.59
C CYS A 430 4.79 -10.37 -6.92
N VAL A 431 5.60 -10.47 -7.98
CA VAL A 431 5.18 -11.08 -9.25
C VAL A 431 4.79 -12.55 -9.06
N PHE A 432 5.50 -13.28 -8.21
CA PHE A 432 5.17 -14.67 -7.86
C PHE A 432 3.98 -14.83 -6.91
N ALA A 433 3.54 -13.76 -6.25
CA ALA A 433 2.30 -13.81 -5.48
C ALA A 433 1.09 -13.96 -6.43
N ASP A 434 -0.01 -14.56 -5.95
CA ASP A 434 -1.23 -14.73 -6.74
C ASP A 434 -1.78 -13.41 -7.33
N ARG A 435 -2.69 -13.54 -8.30
CA ARG A 435 -3.28 -12.40 -9.04
C ARG A 435 -3.81 -11.34 -8.09
N ASP A 436 -3.26 -10.14 -8.24
CA ASP A 436 -3.68 -8.98 -7.49
C ASP A 436 -5.00 -8.43 -8.03
N THR A 437 -6.03 -8.54 -7.19
CA THR A 437 -7.39 -8.12 -7.52
C THR A 437 -7.62 -6.62 -7.43
N TRP A 438 -6.70 -5.87 -6.80
CA TRP A 438 -6.79 -4.41 -6.65
C TRP A 438 -5.77 -3.65 -7.48
N LYS A 439 -4.99 -4.34 -8.33
CA LYS A 439 -3.96 -3.78 -9.22
C LYS A 439 -2.85 -2.97 -8.50
N ILE A 440 -2.66 -3.17 -7.20
CA ILE A 440 -1.57 -2.63 -6.38
C ILE A 440 -0.18 -2.95 -6.96
N LYS A 441 0.04 -4.14 -7.54
CA LYS A 441 1.30 -4.54 -8.19
C LYS A 441 1.61 -3.66 -9.38
N ILE A 442 0.60 -3.39 -10.22
CA ILE A 442 0.74 -2.55 -11.40
C ILE A 442 1.02 -1.11 -10.96
N GLU A 443 0.28 -0.59 -9.98
CA GLU A 443 0.53 0.74 -9.40
C GLU A 443 1.98 0.87 -8.90
N THR A 444 2.45 -0.13 -8.13
CA THR A 444 3.81 -0.13 -7.57
C THR A 444 4.86 -0.23 -8.66
N PHE A 445 4.66 -1.09 -9.66
CA PHE A 445 5.56 -1.20 -10.82
C PHE A 445 5.69 0.13 -11.58
N VAL A 446 4.57 0.82 -11.82
CA VAL A 446 4.57 2.13 -12.48
C VAL A 446 5.31 3.17 -11.62
N VAL A 447 5.10 3.17 -10.30
CA VAL A 447 5.83 4.07 -9.39
C VAL A 447 7.34 3.83 -9.43
N VAL A 448 7.80 2.57 -9.42
CA VAL A 448 9.23 2.23 -9.53
C VAL A 448 9.84 2.75 -10.83
N ILE A 449 9.12 2.63 -11.96
CA ILE A 449 9.59 3.16 -13.25
C ILE A 449 9.77 4.68 -13.16
N PHE A 450 8.81 5.40 -12.57
CA PHE A 450 8.92 6.84 -12.38
C PHE A 450 10.06 7.19 -11.42
N GLN A 451 10.19 6.50 -10.29
CA GLN A 451 11.29 6.73 -9.34
C GLN A 451 12.66 6.54 -10.00
N PHE A 452 12.83 5.47 -10.79
CA PHE A 452 14.06 5.25 -11.56
C PHE A 452 14.29 6.38 -12.58
N THR A 453 13.28 6.73 -13.35
CA THR A 453 13.35 7.81 -14.36
C THR A 453 13.74 9.15 -13.73
N PHE A 454 13.07 9.54 -12.64
CA PHE A 454 13.36 10.78 -11.93
C PHE A 454 14.72 10.78 -11.23
N THR A 455 15.18 9.63 -10.73
CA THR A 455 16.54 9.49 -10.17
C THR A 455 17.61 9.69 -11.24
N VAL A 456 17.40 9.12 -12.43
CA VAL A 456 18.31 9.33 -13.58
C VAL A 456 18.27 10.79 -14.03
N LEU A 457 17.09 11.40 -14.16
CA LEU A 457 16.96 12.81 -14.52
C LEU A 457 17.69 13.71 -13.50
N PHE A 458 17.48 13.50 -12.21
CA PHE A 458 18.16 14.25 -11.14
C PHE A 458 19.69 14.10 -11.20
N GLY A 459 20.20 12.91 -11.52
CA GLY A 459 21.64 12.69 -11.73
C GLY A 459 22.18 13.37 -12.98
N CYS A 460 21.46 13.29 -14.10
CA CYS A 460 21.84 13.91 -15.37
C CYS A 460 21.87 15.44 -15.31
N GLU A 461 21.04 16.05 -14.47
CA GLU A 461 21.06 17.51 -14.25
C GLU A 461 22.38 18.04 -13.67
N GLN A 462 23.22 17.17 -13.11
CA GLN A 462 24.54 17.57 -12.60
C GLN A 462 25.62 17.65 -13.68
N ILE A 463 25.31 17.28 -14.93
CA ILE A 463 26.21 17.52 -16.05
C ILE A 463 26.34 19.04 -16.19
N SER A 464 27.57 19.56 -16.09
CA SER A 464 27.85 21.00 -15.99
C SER A 464 27.11 21.87 -17.01
N VAL A 465 27.02 21.42 -18.27
CA VAL A 465 26.30 22.12 -19.34
C VAL A 465 24.80 22.20 -19.05
N ILE A 466 24.18 21.09 -18.64
CA ILE A 466 22.74 21.01 -18.34
C ILE A 466 22.44 21.80 -17.06
N TYR A 467 23.28 21.63 -16.04
CA TYR A 467 23.18 22.32 -14.76
C TYR A 467 23.09 23.84 -14.95
N THR A 468 24.01 24.42 -15.72
CA THR A 468 24.04 25.87 -15.95
C THR A 468 22.85 26.42 -16.73
N LEU A 469 22.14 25.58 -17.50
CA LEU A 469 21.00 25.98 -18.34
C LEU A 469 19.64 25.71 -17.69
N ILE A 470 19.50 24.57 -16.99
CA ILE A 470 18.21 24.11 -16.49
C ILE A 470 17.97 24.60 -15.06
N GLU A 471 19.00 24.66 -14.22
CA GLU A 471 18.81 24.91 -12.79
C GLU A 471 18.15 26.27 -12.48
N PHE A 472 18.30 27.26 -13.37
CA PHE A 472 17.68 28.58 -13.21
C PHE A 472 16.21 28.65 -13.69
N ILE A 473 15.78 27.74 -14.56
CA ILE A 473 14.38 27.64 -15.04
C ILE A 473 13.61 26.65 -14.18
N PHE A 474 14.21 25.48 -13.99
CA PHE A 474 13.65 24.35 -13.29
C PHE A 474 14.72 23.76 -12.36
N PRO A 475 14.79 24.25 -11.11
CA PRO A 475 15.77 23.76 -10.15
C PRO A 475 15.67 22.25 -9.93
N SER A 476 16.80 21.59 -9.70
CA SER A 476 16.85 20.13 -9.52
C SER A 476 15.99 19.61 -8.35
N GLY A 477 15.80 20.42 -7.30
CA GLY A 477 14.86 20.09 -6.23
C GLY A 477 13.40 19.99 -6.69
N ASN A 478 13.02 20.69 -7.76
CA ASN A 478 11.68 20.59 -8.36
C ASN A 478 11.50 19.29 -9.16
N VAL A 479 12.56 18.69 -9.71
CA VAL A 479 12.49 17.33 -10.32
C VAL A 479 12.05 16.32 -9.28
N MET A 480 12.72 16.32 -8.13
CA MET A 480 12.39 15.41 -7.03
C MET A 480 11.03 15.74 -6.41
N ALA A 481 10.67 17.01 -6.26
CA ALA A 481 9.34 17.41 -5.81
C ALA A 481 8.25 16.91 -6.77
N THR A 482 8.45 17.06 -8.08
CA THR A 482 7.53 16.55 -9.11
C THR A 482 7.39 15.03 -9.04
N ALA A 483 8.50 14.30 -8.84
CA ALA A 483 8.48 12.86 -8.62
C ALA A 483 7.56 12.47 -7.45
N THR A 484 7.65 13.18 -6.32
CA THR A 484 6.78 12.90 -5.15
C THR A 484 5.31 13.25 -5.39
N VAL A 485 5.02 14.32 -6.15
CA VAL A 485 3.63 14.66 -6.51
C VAL A 485 3.02 13.56 -7.39
N ILE A 486 3.79 13.04 -8.36
CA ILE A 486 3.38 11.91 -9.21
C ILE A 486 3.20 10.63 -8.38
N GLU A 487 4.09 10.35 -7.44
CA GLU A 487 3.94 9.21 -6.54
C GLU A 487 2.65 9.29 -5.73
N VAL A 488 2.36 10.44 -5.11
CA VAL A 488 1.12 10.66 -4.35
C VAL A 488 -0.10 10.49 -5.26
N PHE A 489 -0.04 11.02 -6.49
CA PHE A 489 -1.11 10.87 -7.45
C PHE A 489 -1.42 9.40 -7.73
N ILE A 490 -0.39 8.59 -8.04
CA ILE A 490 -0.54 7.17 -8.38
C ILE A 490 -0.91 6.34 -7.15
N SER A 491 -0.22 6.55 -6.03
CA SER A 491 -0.33 5.70 -4.84
C SER A 491 -1.52 6.02 -3.95
N VAL A 492 -2.07 7.24 -4.02
CA VAL A 492 -3.11 7.72 -3.10
C VAL A 492 -4.34 8.22 -3.84
N ILE A 493 -4.16 9.16 -4.77
CA ILE A 493 -5.29 9.85 -5.43
C ILE A 493 -6.05 8.91 -6.37
N LEU A 494 -5.33 8.15 -7.20
CA LEU A 494 -5.94 7.19 -8.14
C LEU A 494 -6.80 6.12 -7.42
N PRO A 495 -6.29 5.40 -6.39
CA PRO A 495 -7.09 4.45 -5.63
C PRO A 495 -8.32 5.07 -4.96
N LEU A 496 -8.21 6.31 -4.51
CA LEU A 496 -9.31 7.05 -3.92
C LEU A 496 -10.39 7.36 -4.97
N ILE A 497 -10.01 7.83 -6.15
CA ILE A 497 -10.94 8.05 -7.28
C ILE A 497 -11.63 6.74 -7.66
N TYR A 498 -10.88 5.64 -7.77
CA TYR A 498 -11.46 4.32 -8.05
C TYR A 498 -12.48 3.89 -6.98
N SER A 499 -12.21 4.14 -5.70
CA SER A 499 -13.16 3.84 -4.63
C SER A 499 -14.46 4.66 -4.74
N ILE A 500 -14.38 5.92 -5.16
CA ILE A 500 -15.55 6.80 -5.33
C ILE A 500 -16.40 6.33 -6.51
N ILE A 501 -15.77 6.09 -7.67
CA ILE A 501 -16.46 5.63 -8.89
C ILE A 501 -17.17 4.30 -8.64
N ARG A 502 -16.52 3.39 -7.91
CA ARG A 502 -17.07 2.08 -7.58
C ARG A 502 -18.29 2.15 -6.67
N ASP A 503 -18.25 2.99 -5.64
CA ASP A 503 -19.40 3.16 -4.73
C ASP A 503 -20.63 3.71 -5.46
N GLU A 504 -20.45 4.61 -6.43
CA GLU A 504 -21.55 5.10 -7.27
C GLU A 504 -22.12 4.02 -8.20
N ARG A 505 -21.29 3.09 -8.68
CA ARG A 505 -21.74 1.93 -9.45
C ARG A 505 -22.50 0.95 -8.56
N ALA A 506 -22.03 0.69 -7.34
CA ALA A 506 -22.65 -0.27 -6.41
C ALA A 506 -24.08 0.14 -6.01
N LYS A 507 -24.37 1.44 -5.88
CA LYS A 507 -25.73 1.95 -5.57
C LYS A 507 -26.78 1.58 -6.63
N LYS A 508 -26.38 1.29 -7.87
CA LYS A 508 -27.31 1.00 -8.97
C LYS A 508 -27.81 -0.46 -8.98
N TYR A 509 -27.26 -1.35 -8.16
CA TYR A 509 -27.49 -2.80 -8.23
C TYR A 509 -28.13 -3.41 -6.97
N SER A 510 -29.10 -2.74 -6.34
CA SER A 510 -29.78 -3.22 -5.12
C SER A 510 -30.97 -4.17 -5.39
N GLY A 511 -30.92 -4.99 -6.45
CA GLY A 511 -31.90 -6.04 -6.71
C GLY A 511 -31.61 -7.32 -5.91
N GLU A 512 -32.55 -8.25 -5.89
CA GLU A 512 -32.39 -9.61 -5.32
C GLU A 512 -31.01 -10.17 -5.67
N SER A 513 -30.24 -10.55 -4.64
CA SER A 513 -28.79 -10.58 -4.74
C SER A 513 -28.32 -11.62 -5.76
N ASP A 514 -27.86 -11.18 -6.93
CA ASP A 514 -27.23 -12.02 -7.96
C ASP A 514 -26.14 -12.95 -7.38
N LEU A 515 -25.54 -12.56 -6.26
CA LEU A 515 -24.62 -13.37 -5.47
C LEU A 515 -25.29 -14.65 -4.94
N GLU A 516 -26.53 -14.62 -4.45
CA GLU A 516 -27.22 -15.83 -4.01
C GLU A 516 -27.46 -16.80 -5.17
N LYS A 517 -27.81 -16.29 -6.36
CA LYS A 517 -27.92 -17.10 -7.58
C LYS A 517 -26.60 -17.80 -7.90
N VAL A 518 -25.49 -17.06 -7.80
CA VAL A 518 -24.14 -17.60 -7.99
C VAL A 518 -23.74 -18.61 -6.91
N LEU A 519 -24.13 -18.40 -5.65
CA LEU A 519 -23.85 -19.32 -4.55
C LEU A 519 -24.62 -20.64 -4.68
N LYS A 520 -25.82 -20.62 -5.27
CA LYS A 520 -26.63 -21.82 -5.54
C LYS A 520 -26.05 -22.67 -6.67
N ASN A 521 -25.43 -22.06 -7.68
CA ASN A 521 -24.84 -22.77 -8.80
C ASN A 521 -23.43 -23.31 -8.46
N LYS A 522 -23.21 -24.64 -8.47
CA LYS A 522 -21.93 -25.28 -8.10
C LYS A 522 -20.72 -24.78 -8.92
N ARG A 523 -20.90 -24.55 -10.22
CA ARG A 523 -19.82 -24.07 -11.11
C ARG A 523 -19.47 -22.61 -10.81
N MET A 524 -20.47 -21.76 -10.65
CA MET A 524 -20.25 -20.34 -10.32
C MET A 524 -19.71 -20.16 -8.89
N PHE A 525 -20.18 -20.98 -7.95
CA PHE A 525 -19.63 -21.04 -6.59
C PHE A 525 -18.14 -21.37 -6.60
N ALA A 526 -17.70 -22.36 -7.38
CA ALA A 526 -16.29 -22.71 -7.49
C ALA A 526 -15.44 -21.55 -8.03
N LYS A 527 -15.94 -20.83 -9.04
CA LYS A 527 -15.30 -19.61 -9.56
C LYS A 527 -15.21 -18.51 -8.52
N LEU A 528 -16.29 -18.26 -7.77
CA LEU A 528 -16.32 -17.27 -6.70
C LEU A 528 -15.34 -17.62 -5.57
N LEU A 529 -15.27 -18.89 -5.19
CA LEU A 529 -14.32 -19.38 -4.20
C LEU A 529 -12.86 -19.28 -4.69
N GLU A 530 -12.59 -19.55 -5.96
CA GLU A 530 -11.25 -19.38 -6.52
C GLU A 530 -10.85 -17.90 -6.56
N PHE A 531 -11.78 -17.03 -6.94
CA PHE A 531 -11.55 -15.59 -6.99
C PHE A 531 -11.34 -14.98 -5.59
N SER A 532 -12.09 -15.44 -4.59
CA SER A 532 -11.93 -14.99 -3.20
C SER A 532 -10.63 -15.45 -2.56
N ARG A 533 -10.14 -16.65 -2.92
CA ARG A 533 -8.80 -17.13 -2.55
C ARG A 533 -7.71 -16.21 -3.08
N LYS A 534 -7.81 -15.80 -4.36
CA LYS A 534 -6.91 -14.80 -4.97
C LYS A 534 -7.06 -13.41 -4.35
N SER A 535 -8.21 -13.12 -3.74
CA SER A 535 -8.50 -11.86 -3.04
C SER A 535 -8.13 -11.87 -1.55
N TYR A 536 -7.54 -12.96 -1.03
CA TYR A 536 -7.19 -13.12 0.38
C TYR A 536 -8.39 -13.03 1.35
N CYS A 537 -9.58 -13.44 0.89
CA CYS A 537 -10.80 -13.40 1.70
C CYS A 537 -11.76 -14.60 1.47
N PRO A 538 -11.28 -15.86 1.49
CA PRO A 538 -12.12 -17.04 1.25
C PRO A 538 -13.06 -17.39 2.43
N GLU A 539 -12.81 -16.84 3.62
CA GLU A 539 -13.49 -17.20 4.87
C GLU A 539 -15.00 -17.03 4.80
N ASN A 540 -15.51 -15.95 4.19
CA ASN A 540 -16.94 -15.68 4.13
C ASN A 540 -17.69 -16.70 3.25
N ILE A 541 -17.08 -17.13 2.14
CA ILE A 541 -17.68 -18.11 1.22
C ILE A 541 -17.67 -19.52 1.84
N LEU A 542 -16.56 -19.87 2.49
CA LEU A 542 -16.42 -21.16 3.16
C LEU A 542 -17.36 -21.26 4.37
N CYS A 543 -17.42 -20.22 5.20
CA CYS A 543 -18.34 -20.18 6.34
C CYS A 543 -19.80 -20.28 5.88
N PHE A 544 -20.19 -19.53 4.84
CA PHE A 544 -21.55 -19.62 4.29
C PHE A 544 -21.88 -21.05 3.85
N LYS A 545 -20.98 -21.72 3.12
CA LYS A 545 -21.16 -23.12 2.73
C LYS A 545 -21.34 -24.03 3.94
N ASP A 546 -20.51 -23.89 4.96
CA ASP A 546 -20.55 -24.75 6.16
C ASP A 546 -21.84 -24.52 6.97
N ILE A 547 -22.36 -23.27 7.01
CA ILE A 547 -23.68 -22.95 7.58
C ILE A 547 -24.81 -23.63 6.80
N GLN A 548 -24.75 -23.68 5.46
CA GLN A 548 -25.75 -24.39 4.66
C GLN A 548 -25.75 -25.90 4.95
N ILE A 549 -24.57 -26.49 5.18
CA ILE A 549 -24.44 -27.90 5.61
C ILE A 549 -25.04 -28.09 7.00
N TYR A 550 -24.70 -27.23 7.97
CA TYR A 550 -25.26 -27.25 9.32
C TYR A 550 -26.81 -27.27 9.32
N LYS A 551 -27.45 -26.46 8.45
CA LYS A 551 -28.91 -26.38 8.34
C LYS A 551 -29.57 -27.69 7.93
N ARG A 552 -28.84 -28.57 7.21
CA ARG A 552 -29.31 -29.86 6.69
C ARG A 552 -29.03 -31.04 7.63
N LEU A 553 -28.08 -30.91 8.56
CA LEU A 553 -27.69 -31.99 9.47
C LEU A 553 -28.74 -32.29 10.54
N LYS A 554 -28.76 -33.54 11.02
CA LYS A 554 -29.48 -33.98 12.23
C LYS A 554 -28.77 -33.48 13.49
N GLN A 555 -29.45 -33.50 14.65
CA GLN A 555 -28.94 -32.98 15.93
C GLN A 555 -27.51 -33.42 16.32
N PRO A 556 -27.11 -34.72 16.25
CA PRO A 556 -25.74 -35.10 16.61
C PRO A 556 -24.69 -34.49 15.67
N GLY A 557 -24.94 -34.49 14.36
CA GLY A 557 -24.06 -33.85 13.37
C GLY A 557 -24.04 -32.32 13.50
N LYS A 558 -25.17 -31.71 13.85
CA LYS A 558 -25.27 -30.26 14.10
C LYS A 558 -24.34 -29.80 15.22
N LYS A 559 -24.24 -30.56 16.31
CA LYS A 559 -23.35 -30.21 17.43
C LYS A 559 -21.88 -30.20 16.99
N LYS A 560 -21.44 -31.24 16.27
CA LYS A 560 -20.09 -31.32 15.69
C LYS A 560 -19.81 -30.19 14.71
N MET A 561 -20.73 -29.94 13.78
CA MET A 561 -20.57 -28.87 12.79
C MET A 561 -20.61 -27.47 13.43
N ALA A 562 -21.42 -27.27 14.47
CA ALA A 562 -21.46 -26.00 15.20
C ALA A 562 -20.13 -25.72 15.92
N ASP A 563 -19.55 -26.72 16.59
CA ASP A 563 -18.22 -26.61 17.20
C ASP A 563 -17.17 -26.29 16.14
N TYR A 564 -17.17 -27.02 15.01
CA TYR A 564 -16.28 -26.74 13.89
C TYR A 564 -16.39 -25.29 13.39
N ILE A 565 -17.63 -24.80 13.18
CA ILE A 565 -17.85 -23.42 12.73
C ILE A 565 -17.30 -22.42 13.76
N CYS A 566 -17.56 -22.64 15.05
CA CYS A 566 -17.06 -21.78 16.13
C CYS A 566 -15.52 -21.76 16.18
N GLN A 567 -14.87 -22.92 16.17
CA GLN A 567 -13.41 -23.03 16.22
C GLN A 567 -12.74 -22.46 14.97
N THR A 568 -13.35 -22.61 13.79
CA THR A 568 -12.74 -22.25 12.50
C THR A 568 -12.94 -20.80 12.11
N TYR A 569 -14.08 -20.20 12.48
CA TYR A 569 -14.52 -18.90 11.98
C TYR A 569 -14.73 -17.83 13.06
N LEU A 570 -15.05 -18.21 14.30
CA LEU A 570 -15.41 -17.24 15.36
C LEU A 570 -14.35 -17.08 16.44
N ARG A 571 -13.58 -18.13 16.73
CA ARG A 571 -12.51 -18.08 17.73
C ARG A 571 -11.44 -17.05 17.33
N GLN A 572 -10.93 -16.31 18.31
CA GLN A 572 -9.85 -15.37 18.08
C GLN A 572 -8.60 -16.10 17.54
N PHE A 573 -7.96 -15.53 16.52
CA PHE A 573 -6.82 -16.16 15.82
C PHE A 573 -7.16 -17.45 15.09
N ALA A 574 -8.45 -17.74 14.87
CA ALA A 574 -8.85 -18.85 14.04
C ALA A 574 -8.29 -18.71 12.61
N PRO A 575 -7.97 -19.82 11.92
CA PRO A 575 -7.34 -19.78 10.61
C PRO A 575 -8.17 -19.00 9.59
N LEU A 576 -9.50 -19.12 9.67
CA LEU A 576 -10.47 -18.44 8.82
C LEU A 576 -11.35 -17.48 9.64
N GLU A 577 -10.78 -16.83 10.67
CA GLU A 577 -11.48 -15.85 11.49
C GLU A 577 -12.25 -14.82 10.64
N LEU A 578 -13.55 -14.70 10.90
CA LEU A 578 -14.41 -13.75 10.22
C LEU A 578 -14.15 -12.33 10.71
N ASN A 579 -14.04 -11.39 9.78
CA ASN A 579 -13.96 -9.96 10.09
C ASN A 579 -15.36 -9.42 10.48
N MET A 580 -15.77 -9.65 11.72
CA MET A 580 -17.05 -9.21 12.27
C MET A 580 -16.93 -8.71 13.72
N PRO A 581 -17.77 -7.75 14.15
CA PRO A 581 -17.74 -7.25 15.53
C PRO A 581 -18.27 -8.31 16.51
N HIS A 582 -17.71 -8.33 17.72
CA HIS A 582 -18.12 -9.24 18.80
C HIS A 582 -18.07 -10.73 18.41
N SER A 583 -17.06 -11.13 17.63
CA SER A 583 -16.84 -12.53 17.26
C SER A 583 -16.67 -13.42 18.50
N GLU A 584 -15.87 -12.97 19.48
CA GLU A 584 -15.59 -13.68 20.73
C GLU A 584 -16.84 -13.84 21.60
N THR A 585 -17.60 -12.78 21.85
CA THR A 585 -18.87 -12.87 22.60
C THR A 585 -19.87 -13.84 21.95
N ARG A 586 -19.90 -13.90 20.61
CA ARG A 586 -20.74 -14.87 19.89
C ARG A 586 -20.20 -16.28 19.95
N TYR A 587 -18.88 -16.43 19.93
CA TYR A 587 -18.23 -17.72 20.17
C TYR A 587 -18.66 -18.25 21.54
N ASP A 588 -18.55 -17.44 22.60
CA ASP A 588 -18.91 -17.84 23.97
C ASP A 588 -20.40 -18.18 24.11
N ASP A 589 -21.32 -17.39 23.51
CA ASP A 589 -22.76 -17.69 23.54
C ASP A 589 -23.08 -19.03 22.87
N ILE A 590 -22.51 -19.28 21.69
CA ILE A 590 -22.77 -20.52 20.94
C ILE A 590 -22.12 -21.71 21.65
N MET A 591 -20.87 -21.58 22.11
CA MET A 591 -20.18 -22.64 22.86
C MET A 591 -20.92 -22.97 24.17
N GLY A 592 -21.42 -21.98 24.89
CA GLY A 592 -22.23 -22.22 26.09
C GLY A 592 -23.50 -23.01 25.80
N LYS A 593 -24.15 -22.79 24.64
CA LYS A 593 -25.31 -23.59 24.18
C LYS A 593 -24.91 -25.03 23.86
N LEU A 594 -23.73 -25.24 23.27
CA LEU A 594 -23.19 -26.58 23.00
C LEU A 594 -22.90 -27.36 24.30
N GLU A 595 -22.27 -26.70 25.28
CA GLU A 595 -21.92 -27.30 26.58
C GLU A 595 -23.15 -27.70 27.39
N ARG A 596 -24.20 -26.87 27.37
CA ARG A 596 -25.51 -27.19 28.01
C ARG A 596 -26.29 -28.29 27.30
N LYS A 597 -25.74 -28.85 26.21
CA LYS A 597 -26.33 -29.92 25.38
C LYS A 597 -27.73 -29.58 24.83
N GLU A 598 -28.06 -28.30 24.69
CA GLU A 598 -29.34 -27.82 24.16
C GLU A 598 -29.60 -28.35 22.73
N THR A 599 -30.87 -28.42 22.34
CA THR A 599 -31.26 -28.73 20.96
C THR A 599 -30.93 -27.54 20.08
N LEU A 600 -30.06 -27.71 19.08
CA LEU A 600 -29.59 -26.60 18.27
C LEU A 600 -30.57 -26.26 17.14
N GLU A 601 -31.01 -25.00 17.10
CA GLU A 601 -31.95 -24.48 16.10
C GLU A 601 -31.29 -24.35 14.71
N LYS A 602 -32.09 -24.44 13.63
CA LYS A 602 -31.57 -24.31 12.24
C LYS A 602 -31.04 -22.90 11.93
N ASN A 603 -31.62 -21.89 12.59
CA ASN A 603 -31.36 -20.46 12.47
C ASN A 603 -30.23 -19.96 13.38
N LEU A 604 -29.55 -20.85 14.14
CA LEU A 604 -28.46 -20.48 15.06
C LEU A 604 -27.40 -19.57 14.42
N PHE A 605 -27.11 -19.79 13.14
CA PHE A 605 -26.08 -19.07 12.38
C PHE A 605 -26.64 -18.08 11.34
N ASP A 606 -27.93 -17.70 11.40
CA ASP A 606 -28.52 -16.81 10.39
C ASP A 606 -27.86 -15.43 10.34
N TYR A 607 -27.50 -14.88 11.51
CA TYR A 607 -26.74 -13.63 11.57
C TYR A 607 -25.37 -13.75 10.89
N LEU A 608 -24.64 -14.86 11.13
CA LEU A 608 -23.35 -15.12 10.48
C LEU A 608 -23.54 -15.24 8.95
N SER A 609 -24.59 -15.93 8.51
CA SER A 609 -24.92 -16.10 7.10
C SER A 609 -25.14 -14.75 6.41
N VAL A 610 -25.93 -13.86 7.01
CA VAL A 610 -26.18 -12.50 6.49
C VAL A 610 -24.88 -11.68 6.48
N THR A 611 -24.07 -11.80 7.53
CA THR A 611 -22.76 -11.12 7.61
C THR A 611 -21.82 -11.60 6.50
N CYS A 612 -21.77 -12.91 6.23
CA CYS A 612 -20.98 -13.48 5.15
C CYS A 612 -21.45 -12.96 3.78
N LEU A 613 -22.76 -12.93 3.52
CA LEU A 613 -23.33 -12.38 2.27
C LEU A 613 -22.93 -10.92 2.06
N ASN A 614 -23.08 -10.09 3.09
CA ASN A 614 -22.69 -8.68 3.03
C ASN A 614 -21.18 -8.51 2.75
N ASN A 615 -20.34 -9.33 3.40
CA ASN A 615 -18.89 -9.29 3.20
C ASN A 615 -18.47 -9.83 1.82
N MET A 616 -19.22 -10.77 1.25
CA MET A 616 -18.95 -11.36 -0.08
C MET A 616 -19.29 -10.42 -1.23
N GLN A 617 -20.16 -9.43 -1.03
CA GLN A 617 -20.64 -8.54 -2.10
C GLN A 617 -19.49 -7.88 -2.87
N ASP A 618 -18.46 -7.40 -2.17
CA ASP A 618 -17.30 -6.74 -2.79
C ASP A 618 -16.51 -7.68 -3.72
N VAL A 619 -16.31 -8.92 -3.27
CA VAL A 619 -15.60 -9.97 -4.01
C VAL A 619 -16.40 -10.38 -5.24
N PHE A 620 -17.71 -10.51 -5.07
CA PHE A 620 -18.64 -10.85 -6.12
C PHE A 620 -18.69 -9.79 -7.23
N GLU A 621 -18.80 -8.51 -6.88
CA GLU A 621 -18.78 -7.44 -7.88
C GLU A 621 -17.45 -7.40 -8.65
N ARG A 622 -16.32 -7.62 -7.97
CA ARG A 622 -15.00 -7.73 -8.66
C ARG A 622 -14.94 -8.91 -9.62
N LEU A 623 -15.50 -10.05 -9.21
CA LEU A 623 -15.57 -11.21 -10.08
C LEU A 623 -16.45 -10.92 -11.31
N LYS A 624 -17.61 -10.28 -11.13
CA LYS A 624 -18.53 -9.89 -12.20
C LYS A 624 -17.88 -8.95 -13.22
N GLU A 625 -17.02 -8.03 -12.76
CA GLU A 625 -16.24 -7.15 -13.63
C GLU A 625 -15.11 -7.86 -14.37
N THR A 626 -14.55 -8.93 -13.79
CA THR A 626 -13.36 -9.62 -14.31
C THR A 626 -13.69 -10.81 -15.21
N ASP A 627 -14.76 -11.55 -14.91
CA ASP A 627 -15.17 -12.77 -15.61
C ASP A 627 -16.52 -12.56 -16.31
N SER A 628 -16.48 -12.43 -17.64
CA SER A 628 -17.67 -12.22 -18.46
C SER A 628 -18.69 -13.34 -18.33
N SER A 629 -18.27 -14.58 -18.09
CA SER A 629 -19.21 -15.71 -17.97
C SER A 629 -20.08 -15.63 -16.71
N VAL A 630 -19.58 -15.01 -15.64
CA VAL A 630 -20.38 -14.76 -14.42
C VAL A 630 -21.43 -13.69 -14.71
N LYS A 631 -21.04 -12.65 -15.46
CA LYS A 631 -21.96 -11.61 -15.92
C LYS A 631 -23.05 -12.17 -16.85
N ASP A 632 -22.69 -13.04 -17.78
CA ASP A 632 -23.62 -13.68 -18.71
C ASP A 632 -24.60 -14.61 -17.96
N PHE A 633 -24.10 -15.39 -17.00
CA PHE A 633 -24.93 -16.23 -16.13
C PHE A 633 -25.99 -15.42 -15.37
N ILE A 634 -25.61 -14.26 -14.82
CA ILE A 634 -26.52 -13.38 -14.08
C ILE A 634 -27.59 -12.77 -14.99
N ASN A 635 -27.23 -12.43 -16.23
CA ASN A 635 -28.14 -11.83 -17.20
C ASN A 635 -29.10 -12.83 -17.85
N THR A 636 -28.85 -14.14 -17.71
CA THR A 636 -29.73 -15.19 -18.22
C THR A 636 -30.96 -15.27 -17.31
N LYS A 637 -32.11 -14.81 -17.82
CA LYS A 637 -33.39 -14.77 -17.11
C LYS A 637 -34.08 -16.12 -17.09
#